data_AF-A0A7J6HT30-F1
#
_entry.id   AF-A0A7J6HT30-F1
#
_cell.length_a   1.000
_cell.length_b   1.000
_cell.length_c   1.000
_cell.angle_alpha   90.00
_cell.angle_beta   90.00
_cell.angle_gamma   90.00
#
_symmetry.space_group_name_H-M   'P 1'
#
loop_
_entity.id
_entity.type
_entity.pdbx_description
1 polymer ?
#
loop_
_entity_poly.entity_id
_entity_poly.type
_entity_poly.pdbx_seq_one_letter_code
_entity_poly.pdbx_strand_id
1 'polypeptide(L)'
;MDCCICISMPSTLRPPRKMLCETCYEGATKLKETLNGTKSNNNSQPNSYKAIERDDLEERLNFLSGFVAAFRYQMHPDILLKPSNDGPPIPAHKALLAVRSEVLKNMFESESRFKAPATEIETVWEMKHDELETLLEFLYNGVVSEDKMKRHVYALSLAADKYYIPYLRKICERHLDLYLCLTNALDILEIAEVCSYPKLKDKALAFIVENSSHFVHATGFYDWALKNPHLHVLITMAMVPKTKTKTFPF
;
A
#
# COMPACT_ATOMS: atom_id res chain seq x y z
N MET A 1 18.04 58.29 -14.38
CA MET A 1 17.10 58.86 -13.39
C MET A 1 16.99 57.87 -12.26
N ASP A 2 17.17 58.28 -11.01
CA ASP A 2 17.04 57.38 -9.86
C ASP A 2 15.56 57.11 -9.56
N CYS A 3 15.24 55.87 -9.22
CA CYS A 3 13.87 55.43 -8.95
C CYS A 3 13.73 54.88 -7.53
N CYS A 4 12.52 54.49 -7.14
CA CYS A 4 12.26 54.00 -5.78
C CYS A 4 13.07 52.76 -5.35
N ILE A 5 13.75 52.09 -6.28
CA ILE A 5 14.61 50.91 -6.06
C ILE A 5 16.10 51.30 -5.99
N CYS A 6 16.61 52.11 -6.91
CA CYS A 6 18.05 52.42 -7.02
C CYS A 6 18.48 53.69 -6.28
N ILE A 7 17.56 54.50 -5.76
CA ILE A 7 17.94 55.74 -5.04
C ILE A 7 18.53 55.43 -3.66
N SER A 8 19.64 56.06 -3.33
CA SER A 8 20.32 55.94 -2.02
C SER A 8 19.69 56.83 -0.93
N MET A 9 18.55 57.45 -1.21
CA MET A 9 17.89 58.41 -0.31
C MET A 9 17.02 57.72 0.77
N PRO A 10 16.89 58.33 1.96
CA PRO A 10 16.02 57.86 3.03
C PRO A 10 14.57 57.67 2.57
N SER A 11 13.87 56.68 3.15
CA SER A 11 12.51 56.23 2.77
C SER A 11 11.46 57.34 2.71
N THR A 12 11.67 58.43 3.45
CA THR A 12 10.77 59.58 3.58
C THR A 12 10.81 60.54 2.38
N LEU A 13 11.84 60.47 1.54
CA LEU A 13 12.02 61.32 0.35
C LEU A 13 11.94 60.54 -0.96
N ARG A 14 11.48 59.28 -0.92
CA ARG A 14 11.40 58.46 -2.13
C ARG A 14 10.22 58.90 -3.02
N PRO A 15 10.40 58.87 -4.36
CA PRO A 15 9.30 59.04 -5.30
C PRO A 15 8.17 58.02 -5.05
N PRO A 16 6.94 58.29 -5.53
CA PRO A 16 5.80 57.38 -5.37
C PRO A 16 6.13 55.95 -5.80
N ARG A 17 5.60 54.94 -5.09
CA ARG A 17 5.94 53.49 -5.18
C ARG A 17 5.79 52.84 -6.58
N LYS A 18 5.49 53.59 -7.64
CA LYS A 18 5.29 53.09 -9.02
C LYS A 18 6.18 53.76 -10.07
N MET A 19 7.10 54.65 -9.71
CA MET A 19 8.11 55.16 -10.67
C MET A 19 9.36 54.29 -10.62
N LEU A 20 9.51 53.42 -11.62
CA LEU A 20 10.75 52.71 -11.93
C LEU A 20 11.50 53.48 -13.00
N CYS A 21 12.83 53.56 -12.88
CA CYS A 21 13.66 53.99 -13.99
C CYS A 21 13.79 52.85 -14.99
N GLU A 22 14.13 53.20 -16.23
CA GLU A 22 14.26 52.25 -17.34
C GLU A 22 15.16 51.07 -16.98
N THR A 23 16.30 51.31 -16.35
CA THR A 23 17.26 50.26 -15.95
C THR A 23 16.72 49.35 -14.83
N CYS A 24 16.02 49.89 -13.84
CA CYS A 24 15.39 49.07 -12.79
C CYS A 24 14.17 48.30 -13.31
N TYR A 25 13.43 48.87 -14.27
CA TYR A 25 12.34 48.18 -14.94
C TYR A 25 12.87 47.01 -15.77
N GLU A 26 13.93 47.22 -16.55
CA GLU A 26 14.55 46.20 -17.38
C GLU A 26 15.24 45.09 -16.56
N GLY A 27 15.83 45.45 -15.42
CA GLY A 27 16.34 44.47 -14.45
C GLY A 27 15.22 43.60 -13.86
N ALA A 28 14.07 44.19 -13.52
CA ALA A 28 12.93 43.47 -13.00
C ALA A 28 12.27 42.55 -14.06
N THR A 29 12.24 42.96 -15.34
CA THR A 29 11.72 42.12 -16.43
C THR A 29 12.64 40.93 -16.70
N LYS A 30 13.97 41.12 -16.76
CA LYS A 30 14.93 40.01 -16.89
C LYS A 30 14.87 39.03 -15.72
N LEU A 31 14.68 39.51 -14.49
CA LEU A 31 14.47 38.64 -13.33
C LEU A 31 13.15 37.87 -13.43
N LYS A 32 12.07 38.51 -13.89
CA LYS A 32 10.79 37.84 -14.15
C LYS A 32 10.91 36.77 -15.24
N GLU A 33 11.68 37.03 -16.29
CA GLU A 33 11.99 36.06 -17.34
C GLU A 33 12.84 34.90 -16.83
N THR A 34 13.82 35.17 -15.95
CA THR A 34 14.64 34.12 -15.31
C THR A 34 13.80 33.25 -14.36
N LEU A 35 12.91 33.87 -13.58
CA LEU A 35 11.97 33.17 -12.69
C LEU A 35 10.92 32.36 -13.49
N ASN A 36 10.48 32.87 -14.63
CA ASN A 36 9.61 32.15 -15.55
C ASN A 36 10.36 31.06 -16.32
N GLY A 37 11.66 31.23 -16.60
CA GLY A 37 12.55 30.21 -17.14
C GLY A 37 12.74 29.03 -16.17
N THR A 38 12.73 29.28 -14.86
CA THR A 38 12.66 28.21 -13.84
C THR A 38 11.27 27.60 -13.66
N LYS A 39 10.21 28.16 -14.28
CA LYS A 39 8.85 27.59 -14.29
C LYS A 39 8.44 26.98 -15.63
N SER A 40 9.34 26.92 -16.62
CA SER A 40 9.06 26.35 -17.94
C SER A 40 9.74 25.00 -18.21
N ASN A 41 10.06 24.23 -17.17
CA ASN A 41 10.57 22.86 -17.33
C ASN A 41 9.80 21.84 -16.47
N ASN A 42 8.46 21.83 -16.56
CA ASN A 42 7.64 20.71 -16.09
C ASN A 42 6.19 20.71 -16.63
N ASN A 43 5.96 21.06 -17.90
CA ASN A 43 4.72 20.66 -18.58
C ASN A 43 4.82 20.85 -20.10
N SER A 44 5.49 19.91 -20.77
CA SER A 44 5.25 19.52 -22.17
C SER A 44 6.25 18.41 -22.58
N GLN A 45 6.10 17.22 -22.01
CA GLN A 45 6.59 16.02 -22.72
C GLN A 45 5.72 15.84 -23.97
N PRO A 46 6.29 15.71 -25.18
CA PRO A 46 5.49 15.51 -26.40
C PRO A 46 4.69 14.21 -26.29
N ASN A 47 3.40 14.26 -26.62
CA ASN A 47 2.47 13.10 -26.57
C ASN A 47 2.99 11.83 -27.27
N SER A 48 3.89 11.97 -28.25
CA SER A 48 4.53 10.85 -28.94
C SER A 48 5.43 9.99 -28.04
N TYR A 49 6.20 10.58 -27.12
CA TYR A 49 7.07 9.81 -26.22
C TYR A 49 6.26 9.03 -25.17
N LYS A 50 5.18 9.60 -24.65
CA LYS A 50 4.26 8.92 -23.72
C LYS A 50 3.47 7.78 -24.38
N ALA A 51 3.23 7.86 -25.69
CA ALA A 51 2.60 6.78 -26.45
C ALA A 51 3.58 5.62 -26.67
N ILE A 52 4.82 5.92 -27.09
CA ILE A 52 5.89 4.92 -27.26
C ILE A 52 6.19 4.18 -25.94
N GLU A 53 6.21 4.89 -24.80
CA GLU A 53 6.38 4.26 -23.47
C GLU A 53 5.20 3.36 -23.07
N ARG A 54 3.99 3.65 -23.54
CA ARG A 54 2.81 2.81 -23.27
C ARG A 54 2.81 1.55 -24.11
N ASP A 55 3.19 1.65 -25.38
CA ASP A 55 3.27 0.51 -26.28
C ASP A 55 4.37 -0.47 -25.82
N ASP A 56 5.55 0.02 -25.44
CA ASP A 56 6.62 -0.82 -24.85
C ASP A 56 6.19 -1.47 -23.52
N LEU A 57 5.45 -0.73 -22.66
CA LEU A 57 4.91 -1.30 -21.43
C LEU A 57 3.92 -2.42 -21.72
N GLU A 58 3.05 -2.25 -22.71
CA GLU A 58 2.05 -3.25 -23.09
C GLU A 58 2.70 -4.49 -23.71
N GLU A 59 3.70 -4.32 -24.58
CA GLU A 59 4.50 -5.43 -25.11
C GLU A 59 5.21 -6.22 -24.00
N ARG A 60 5.81 -5.53 -23.03
CA ARG A 60 6.44 -6.18 -21.86
C ARG A 60 5.44 -6.93 -21.01
N LEU A 61 4.26 -6.37 -20.77
CA LEU A 61 3.20 -7.04 -20.02
C LEU A 61 2.71 -8.29 -20.77
N ASN A 62 2.58 -8.21 -22.09
CA ASN A 62 2.23 -9.35 -22.94
C ASN A 62 3.31 -10.45 -22.88
N PHE A 63 4.59 -10.10 -22.97
CA PHE A 63 5.69 -11.06 -22.81
C PHE A 63 5.64 -11.77 -21.45
N LEU A 64 5.42 -11.03 -20.35
CA LEU A 64 5.34 -11.58 -18.99
C LEU A 64 4.04 -12.35 -18.72
N SER A 65 2.99 -12.13 -19.50
CA SER A 65 1.70 -12.82 -19.36
C SER A 65 1.79 -14.33 -19.55
N GLY A 66 2.85 -14.82 -20.23
CA GLY A 66 3.11 -16.24 -20.43
C GLY A 66 3.21 -17.05 -19.13
N PHE A 67 3.65 -16.44 -18.03
CA PHE A 67 3.66 -17.10 -16.72
C PHE A 67 2.24 -17.44 -16.24
N VAL A 68 1.27 -16.57 -16.52
CA VAL A 68 -0.14 -16.82 -16.18
C VAL A 68 -0.71 -17.98 -16.98
N ALA A 69 -0.34 -18.07 -18.26
CA ALA A 69 -0.72 -19.19 -19.11
C ALA A 69 -0.12 -20.50 -18.56
N ALA A 70 1.15 -20.49 -18.14
CA ALA A 70 1.79 -21.65 -17.54
C ALA A 70 1.04 -22.15 -16.29
N PHE A 71 0.57 -21.24 -15.43
CA PHE A 71 -0.29 -21.60 -14.30
C PHE A 71 -1.65 -22.14 -14.74
N ARG A 72 -2.38 -21.40 -15.59
CA ARG A 72 -3.75 -21.77 -15.99
C ARG A 72 -3.84 -23.08 -16.75
N TYR A 73 -2.87 -23.35 -17.62
CA TYR A 73 -2.81 -24.56 -18.44
C TYR A 73 -1.95 -25.65 -17.81
N GLN A 74 -1.43 -25.45 -16.60
CA GLN A 74 -0.63 -26.42 -15.85
C GLN A 74 0.54 -26.96 -16.69
N MET A 75 1.33 -26.04 -17.26
CA MET A 75 2.45 -26.36 -18.14
C MET A 75 3.70 -26.73 -17.33
N HIS A 76 3.95 -28.03 -17.16
CA HIS A 76 5.12 -28.55 -16.43
C HIS A 76 5.21 -28.15 -14.93
N PRO A 77 4.13 -28.31 -14.14
CA PRO A 77 4.20 -28.06 -12.69
C PRO A 77 5.16 -29.04 -12.01
N ASP A 78 5.85 -28.57 -10.97
CA ASP A 78 6.85 -29.33 -10.20
C ASP A 78 6.52 -29.42 -8.70
N ILE A 79 5.33 -28.95 -8.30
CA ILE A 79 4.77 -29.03 -6.95
C ILE A 79 3.24 -29.07 -6.96
N LEU A 80 2.65 -29.71 -5.94
CA LEU A 80 1.22 -29.68 -5.63
C LEU A 80 0.99 -28.99 -4.28
N LEU A 81 0.19 -27.93 -4.26
CA LEU A 81 -0.11 -27.17 -3.05
C LEU A 81 -1.49 -27.56 -2.52
N LYS A 82 -1.55 -28.03 -1.27
CA LYS A 82 -2.77 -28.52 -0.65
C LYS A 82 -3.46 -27.40 0.15
N PRO A 83 -4.72 -27.05 -0.14
CA PRO A 83 -5.48 -26.07 0.64
C PRO A 83 -5.91 -26.64 2.00
N SER A 84 -6.36 -25.77 2.91
CA SER A 84 -6.69 -26.14 4.29
C SER A 84 -8.02 -26.89 4.45
N ASN A 85 -8.91 -26.82 3.45
CA ASN A 85 -10.29 -27.29 3.54
C ASN A 85 -10.56 -28.59 2.75
N ASP A 86 -9.55 -29.47 2.63
CA ASP A 86 -9.60 -30.70 1.81
C ASP A 86 -10.01 -30.48 0.34
N GLY A 87 -9.89 -29.24 -0.15
CA GLY A 87 -10.05 -28.92 -1.56
C GLY A 87 -8.97 -29.59 -2.42
N PRO A 88 -9.19 -29.71 -3.75
CA PRO A 88 -8.22 -30.35 -4.62
C PRO A 88 -6.86 -29.62 -4.57
N PRO A 89 -5.72 -30.35 -4.58
CA PRO A 89 -4.42 -29.72 -4.66
C PRO A 89 -4.26 -28.89 -5.94
N ILE A 90 -3.56 -27.76 -5.83
CA ILE A 90 -3.31 -26.85 -6.94
C ILE A 90 -1.87 -27.05 -7.44
N PRO A 91 -1.65 -27.49 -8.69
CA PRO A 91 -0.31 -27.59 -9.24
C PRO A 91 0.31 -26.20 -9.49
N ALA A 92 1.62 -26.09 -9.27
CA ALA A 92 2.36 -24.84 -9.40
C ALA A 92 3.84 -25.06 -9.75
N HIS A 93 4.61 -23.97 -9.76
CA HIS A 93 6.04 -23.96 -10.12
C HIS A 93 6.88 -23.38 -8.97
N LYS A 94 7.72 -24.20 -8.34
CA LYS A 94 8.58 -23.79 -7.22
C LYS A 94 9.42 -22.58 -7.54
N ALA A 95 10.04 -22.56 -8.73
CA ALA A 95 10.90 -21.46 -9.17
C ALA A 95 10.16 -20.12 -9.23
N LEU A 96 8.93 -20.09 -9.75
CA LEU A 96 8.14 -18.86 -9.85
C LEU A 96 7.70 -18.37 -8.48
N LEU A 97 7.27 -19.28 -7.60
CA LEU A 97 6.88 -18.93 -6.23
C LEU A 97 8.08 -18.43 -5.40
N ALA A 98 9.23 -19.09 -5.51
CA ALA A 98 10.47 -18.71 -4.82
C ALA A 98 10.97 -17.31 -5.21
N VAL A 99 10.82 -16.90 -6.47
CA VAL A 99 11.20 -15.56 -6.92
C VAL A 99 10.32 -14.45 -6.30
N ARG A 100 9.10 -14.78 -5.85
CA ARG A 100 8.17 -13.80 -5.27
C ARG A 100 8.27 -13.68 -3.75
N SER A 101 8.95 -14.61 -3.08
CA SER A 101 9.03 -14.67 -1.64
C SER A 101 10.29 -15.41 -1.19
N GLU A 102 11.13 -14.71 -0.42
CA GLU A 102 12.31 -15.30 0.24
C GLU A 102 11.89 -16.45 1.18
N VAL A 103 10.74 -16.32 1.84
CA VAL A 103 10.19 -17.35 2.72
C VAL A 103 9.85 -18.61 1.93
N LEU A 104 9.16 -18.47 0.79
CA LEU A 104 8.83 -19.62 -0.07
C LEU A 104 10.08 -20.25 -0.68
N LYS A 105 11.06 -19.42 -1.10
CA LYS A 105 12.35 -19.89 -1.58
C LYS A 105 13.03 -20.78 -0.54
N ASN A 106 13.19 -20.28 0.69
CA ASN A 106 13.80 -21.04 1.79
C ASN A 106 13.00 -22.30 2.14
N MET A 107 11.67 -22.21 2.11
CA MET A 107 10.76 -23.35 2.34
C MET A 107 11.05 -24.48 1.34
N PHE A 108 11.07 -24.19 0.04
CA PHE A 108 11.31 -25.20 -1.00
C PHE A 108 12.76 -25.72 -1.02
N GLU A 109 13.74 -24.85 -0.77
CA GLU A 109 15.15 -25.26 -0.66
C GLU A 109 15.37 -26.22 0.52
N SER A 110 14.73 -25.96 1.67
CA SER A 110 14.78 -26.86 2.82
C SER A 110 14.13 -28.21 2.49
N GLU A 111 12.96 -28.22 1.86
CA GLU A 111 12.24 -29.44 1.51
C GLU A 111 13.02 -30.33 0.54
N SER A 112 13.66 -29.72 -0.46
CA SER A 112 14.49 -30.42 -1.45
C SER A 112 15.72 -31.11 -0.84
N ARG A 113 16.19 -30.64 0.34
CA ARG A 113 17.32 -31.23 1.04
C ARG A 113 16.95 -32.47 1.85
N PHE A 114 15.68 -32.59 2.27
CA PHE A 114 15.23 -33.62 3.20
C PHE A 114 14.24 -34.65 2.60
N LYS A 115 13.68 -34.41 1.40
CA LYS A 115 12.74 -35.33 0.74
C LYS A 115 13.31 -35.90 -0.55
N ALA A 116 13.19 -37.22 -0.72
CA ALA A 116 13.55 -37.99 -1.92
C ALA A 116 12.79 -37.48 -3.18
N PRO A 117 13.27 -37.76 -4.41
CA PRO A 117 12.63 -37.28 -5.63
C PRO A 117 11.34 -38.06 -5.86
N ALA A 118 10.24 -37.54 -5.33
CA ALA A 118 8.91 -38.04 -5.63
C ALA A 118 8.00 -36.85 -5.94
N THR A 119 7.27 -37.02 -7.03
CA THR A 119 6.25 -36.18 -7.67
C THR A 119 5.09 -35.73 -6.77
N GLU A 120 5.19 -35.85 -5.45
CA GLU A 120 4.09 -35.66 -4.49
C GLU A 120 4.55 -34.92 -3.23
N ILE A 121 5.23 -33.77 -3.39
CA ILE A 121 5.39 -32.85 -2.27
C ILE A 121 4.08 -32.06 -2.16
N GLU A 122 3.19 -32.53 -1.28
CA GLU A 122 2.04 -31.76 -0.81
C GLU A 122 2.49 -30.82 0.31
N THR A 123 2.61 -29.53 0.02
CA THR A 123 2.73 -28.51 1.07
C THR A 123 1.32 -28.10 1.51
N VAL A 124 1.02 -28.17 2.80
CA VAL A 124 -0.28 -27.72 3.35
C VAL A 124 -0.25 -26.21 3.56
N TRP A 125 -1.25 -25.52 3.01
CA TRP A 125 -1.44 -24.08 3.15
C TRP A 125 -2.66 -23.80 4.03
N GLU A 126 -2.54 -22.85 4.95
CA GLU A 126 -3.62 -22.39 5.84
C GLU A 126 -4.58 -21.43 5.11
N MET A 127 -4.98 -21.81 3.89
CA MET A 127 -5.87 -21.04 3.02
C MET A 127 -6.85 -22.00 2.36
N LYS A 128 -8.11 -21.59 2.23
CA LYS A 128 -9.09 -22.34 1.44
C LYS A 128 -8.66 -22.36 -0.03
N HIS A 129 -9.22 -23.31 -0.79
CA HIS A 129 -8.87 -23.47 -2.20
C HIS A 129 -8.97 -22.17 -3.02
N ASP A 130 -10.05 -21.41 -2.88
CA ASP A 130 -10.28 -20.16 -3.63
C ASP A 130 -9.35 -19.02 -3.19
N GLU A 131 -9.06 -18.92 -1.89
CA GLU A 131 -8.08 -17.99 -1.33
C GLU A 131 -6.67 -18.31 -1.83
N LEU A 132 -6.29 -19.60 -1.82
CA LEU A 132 -4.99 -20.08 -2.29
C LEU A 132 -4.83 -19.87 -3.79
N GLU A 133 -5.85 -20.20 -4.60
CA GLU A 133 -5.85 -19.94 -6.04
C GLU A 133 -5.67 -18.45 -6.32
N THR A 134 -6.36 -17.58 -5.58
CA THR A 134 -6.23 -16.12 -5.72
C THR A 134 -4.82 -15.64 -5.39
N LEU A 135 -4.21 -16.15 -4.32
CA LEU A 135 -2.81 -15.85 -3.98
C LEU A 135 -1.89 -16.31 -5.11
N LEU A 136 -2.06 -17.54 -5.60
CA LEU A 136 -1.22 -18.08 -6.65
C LEU A 136 -1.32 -17.24 -7.91
N GLU A 137 -2.52 -16.97 -8.43
CA GLU A 137 -2.70 -16.06 -9.58
C GLU A 137 -1.93 -14.76 -9.43
N PHE A 138 -1.99 -14.14 -8.24
CA PHE A 138 -1.24 -12.93 -7.92
C PHE A 138 0.29 -13.15 -8.01
N LEU A 139 0.82 -14.27 -7.55
CA LEU A 139 2.25 -14.57 -7.66
C LEU A 139 2.72 -14.74 -9.12
N TYR A 140 1.81 -15.12 -10.02
CA TYR A 140 2.14 -15.20 -11.45
C TYR A 140 2.01 -13.85 -12.18
N ASN A 141 1.01 -13.01 -11.87
CA ASN A 141 0.72 -11.79 -12.65
C ASN A 141 0.83 -10.45 -11.90
N GLY A 142 0.93 -10.47 -10.57
CA GLY A 142 0.99 -9.26 -9.74
C GLY A 142 -0.32 -8.47 -9.63
N VAL A 143 -1.46 -9.07 -9.98
CA VAL A 143 -2.78 -8.42 -9.99
C VAL A 143 -3.80 -9.27 -9.25
N VAL A 144 -4.67 -8.61 -8.48
CA VAL A 144 -5.88 -9.21 -7.91
C VAL A 144 -7.07 -8.42 -8.40
N SER A 145 -8.08 -9.11 -8.95
CA SER A 145 -9.33 -8.46 -9.35
C SER A 145 -10.03 -7.83 -8.14
N GLU A 146 -10.82 -6.78 -8.35
CA GLU A 146 -11.53 -6.10 -7.25
C GLU A 146 -12.48 -7.05 -6.51
N ASP A 147 -13.16 -7.95 -7.23
CA ASP A 147 -14.07 -8.94 -6.64
C ASP A 147 -13.32 -9.93 -5.73
N LYS A 148 -12.22 -10.53 -6.23
CA LYS A 148 -11.38 -11.43 -5.41
C LYS A 148 -10.77 -10.70 -4.22
N MET A 149 -10.36 -9.44 -4.40
CA MET A 149 -9.82 -8.64 -3.30
C MET A 149 -10.88 -8.43 -2.21
N LYS A 150 -12.10 -8.00 -2.56
CA LYS A 150 -13.20 -7.83 -1.60
C LYS A 150 -13.49 -9.11 -0.81
N ARG A 151 -13.45 -10.27 -1.48
CA ARG A 151 -13.72 -11.57 -0.86
C ARG A 151 -12.59 -12.08 0.03
N HIS A 152 -11.33 -11.85 -0.36
CA HIS A 152 -10.18 -12.56 0.20
C HIS A 152 -9.12 -11.66 0.85
N VAL A 153 -9.34 -10.34 0.97
CA VAL A 153 -8.32 -9.38 1.47
C VAL A 153 -7.72 -9.78 2.83
N TYR A 154 -8.49 -10.35 3.75
CA TYR A 154 -7.98 -10.79 5.05
C TYR A 154 -7.02 -11.98 4.92
N ALA A 155 -7.43 -13.04 4.22
CA ALA A 155 -6.58 -14.20 3.96
C ALA A 155 -5.32 -13.82 3.16
N LEU A 156 -5.45 -12.95 2.17
CA LEU A 156 -4.34 -12.42 1.39
C LEU A 156 -3.40 -11.57 2.24
N SER A 157 -3.92 -10.78 3.20
CA SER A 157 -3.08 -9.99 4.12
C SER A 157 -2.23 -10.88 5.02
N LEU A 158 -2.84 -11.92 5.61
CA LEU A 158 -2.14 -12.89 6.44
C LEU A 158 -1.07 -13.64 5.63
N ALA A 159 -1.40 -14.08 4.42
CA ALA A 159 -0.44 -14.73 3.54
C ALA A 159 0.70 -13.79 3.13
N ALA A 160 0.40 -12.54 2.80
CA ALA A 160 1.39 -11.55 2.41
C ALA A 160 2.37 -11.23 3.54
N ASP A 161 1.91 -11.23 4.79
CA ASP A 161 2.77 -11.07 5.97
C ASP A 161 3.58 -12.35 6.25
N LYS A 162 2.91 -13.51 6.34
CA LYS A 162 3.53 -14.84 6.60
C LYS A 162 4.63 -15.19 5.61
N TYR A 163 4.37 -14.98 4.32
CA TYR A 163 5.32 -15.29 3.25
C TYR A 163 6.16 -14.08 2.85
N TYR A 164 6.09 -12.96 3.59
CA TYR A 164 6.86 -11.74 3.33
C TYR A 164 6.83 -11.30 1.86
N ILE A 165 5.64 -10.90 1.38
CA ILE A 165 5.38 -10.49 0.00
C ILE A 165 5.02 -8.99 -0.01
N PRO A 166 6.02 -8.07 -0.06
CA PRO A 166 5.80 -6.65 0.21
C PRO A 166 4.81 -5.99 -0.75
N TYR A 167 4.80 -6.43 -2.02
CA TYR A 167 3.87 -5.86 -3.00
C TYR A 167 2.41 -6.23 -2.71
N LEU A 168 2.13 -7.47 -2.29
CA LEU A 168 0.78 -7.87 -1.90
C LEU A 168 0.35 -7.14 -0.62
N ARG A 169 1.24 -7.02 0.37
CA ARG A 169 0.99 -6.24 1.60
C ARG A 169 0.53 -4.82 1.28
N LYS A 170 1.25 -4.14 0.38
CA LYS A 170 0.91 -2.78 -0.06
C LYS A 170 -0.47 -2.69 -0.72
N ILE A 171 -0.83 -3.67 -1.56
CA ILE A 171 -2.13 -3.69 -2.24
C ILE A 171 -3.25 -3.95 -1.23
N CYS A 172 -3.08 -4.92 -0.33
CA CYS A 172 -4.05 -5.25 0.71
C CYS A 172 -4.26 -4.08 1.67
N GLU A 173 -3.18 -3.48 2.20
CA GLU A 173 -3.26 -2.32 3.09
C GLU A 173 -4.01 -1.16 2.43
N ARG A 174 -3.71 -0.85 1.16
CA ARG A 174 -4.42 0.18 0.40
C ARG A 174 -5.90 -0.14 0.23
N HIS A 175 -6.26 -1.40 -0.03
CA HIS A 175 -7.65 -1.80 -0.16
C HIS A 175 -8.40 -1.63 1.16
N LEU A 176 -7.85 -2.14 2.26
CA LEU A 176 -8.43 -2.00 3.60
C LEU A 176 -8.59 -0.51 3.98
N ASP A 177 -7.60 0.33 3.66
CA ASP A 177 -7.62 1.76 3.92
C ASP A 177 -8.73 2.51 3.15
N LEU A 178 -8.96 2.13 1.89
CA LEU A 178 -9.96 2.74 1.01
C LEU A 178 -11.40 2.35 1.37
N TYR A 179 -11.60 1.13 1.87
CA TYR A 179 -12.92 0.58 2.17
C TYR A 179 -13.22 0.48 3.68
N LEU A 180 -12.47 1.20 4.52
CA LEU A 180 -12.76 1.33 5.95
C LEU A 180 -14.15 1.94 6.18
N CYS A 181 -15.00 1.25 6.93
CA CYS A 181 -16.36 1.67 7.25
C CYS A 181 -16.85 1.08 8.59
N LEU A 182 -18.06 1.47 9.03
CA LEU A 182 -18.61 1.08 10.33
C LEU A 182 -18.75 -0.44 10.53
N THR A 183 -18.96 -1.20 9.45
CA THR A 183 -19.19 -2.65 9.54
C THR A 183 -17.92 -3.48 9.57
N ASN A 184 -16.77 -2.93 9.16
CA ASN A 184 -15.50 -3.67 9.07
C ASN A 184 -14.36 -3.04 9.88
N ALA A 185 -14.58 -1.92 10.57
CA ALA A 185 -13.50 -1.21 11.25
C ALA A 185 -12.79 -2.04 12.33
N LEU A 186 -13.52 -2.87 13.09
CA LEU A 186 -12.94 -3.75 14.11
C LEU A 186 -12.05 -4.82 13.48
N ASP A 187 -12.52 -5.46 12.40
CA ASP A 187 -11.75 -6.46 11.67
C ASP A 187 -10.51 -5.84 11.00
N ILE A 188 -10.64 -4.61 10.48
CA ILE A 188 -9.52 -3.84 9.91
C ILE A 188 -8.49 -3.49 10.99
N LEU A 189 -8.93 -3.11 12.20
CA LEU A 189 -8.02 -2.84 13.31
C LEU A 189 -7.25 -4.11 13.71
N GLU A 190 -7.94 -5.25 13.76
CA GLU A 190 -7.34 -6.55 14.08
C GLU A 190 -6.30 -6.95 13.04
N ILE A 191 -6.64 -6.93 11.74
CA ILE A 191 -5.69 -7.31 10.70
C ILE A 191 -4.53 -6.31 10.59
N ALA A 192 -4.76 -5.03 10.87
CA ALA A 192 -3.71 -4.02 10.88
C ALA A 192 -2.72 -4.24 12.03
N GLU A 193 -3.17 -4.77 13.17
CA GLU A 193 -2.27 -5.18 14.24
C GLU A 193 -1.49 -6.44 13.86
N VAL A 194 -2.20 -7.50 13.47
CA VAL A 194 -1.60 -8.81 13.14
C VAL A 194 -0.55 -8.68 12.04
N CYS A 195 -0.88 -7.97 10.95
CA CYS A 195 0.02 -7.78 9.82
C CYS A 195 0.92 -6.55 9.96
N SER A 196 0.96 -5.89 11.13
CA SER A 196 1.81 -4.73 11.41
C SER A 196 1.69 -3.61 10.36
N TYR A 197 0.47 -3.13 10.11
CA TYR A 197 0.15 -1.96 9.28
C TYR A 197 -0.09 -0.72 10.18
N PRO A 198 0.96 -0.01 10.65
CA PRO A 198 0.83 0.98 11.71
C PRO A 198 -0.08 2.16 11.31
N LYS A 199 0.03 2.64 10.07
CA LYS A 199 -0.80 3.76 9.59
C LYS A 199 -2.28 3.38 9.50
N LEU A 200 -2.56 2.18 9.00
CA LEU A 200 -3.92 1.66 8.92
C LEU A 200 -4.49 1.41 10.32
N LYS A 201 -3.68 0.87 11.25
CA LYS A 201 -4.05 0.67 12.65
C LYS A 201 -4.45 2.00 13.31
N ASP A 202 -3.62 3.03 13.19
CA ASP A 202 -3.91 4.35 13.76
C ASP A 202 -5.19 4.96 13.18
N LYS A 203 -5.38 4.84 11.85
CA LYS A 203 -6.57 5.34 11.16
C LYS A 203 -7.83 4.57 11.58
N ALA A 204 -7.78 3.25 11.64
CA ALA A 204 -8.89 2.42 12.09
C ALA A 204 -9.26 2.70 13.54
N LEU A 205 -8.26 2.86 14.41
CA LEU A 205 -8.46 3.23 15.81
C LEU A 205 -9.13 4.60 15.93
N ALA A 206 -8.64 5.62 15.21
CA ALA A 206 -9.25 6.95 15.20
C ALA A 206 -10.71 6.90 14.72
N PHE A 207 -10.97 6.18 13.62
CA PHE A 207 -12.31 6.00 13.09
C PHE A 207 -13.27 5.33 14.09
N ILE A 208 -12.79 4.31 14.83
CA ILE A 208 -13.57 3.63 15.87
C ILE A 208 -13.89 4.59 17.04
N VAL A 209 -12.92 5.39 17.48
CA VAL A 209 -13.09 6.35 18.58
C VAL A 209 -14.09 7.44 18.20
N GLU A 210 -13.96 8.00 17.00
CA GLU A 210 -14.89 9.01 16.45
C GLU A 210 -16.33 8.48 16.36
N ASN A 211 -16.50 7.18 16.09
CA ASN A 211 -17.80 6.52 15.96
C ASN A 211 -18.11 5.60 17.16
N SER A 212 -17.54 5.90 18.34
CA SER A 212 -17.61 5.06 19.54
C SER A 212 -19.02 4.60 19.93
N SER A 213 -20.02 5.48 19.80
CA SER A 213 -21.42 5.17 20.10
C SER A 213 -21.98 4.04 19.25
N HIS A 214 -21.51 3.89 18.00
CA HIS A 214 -21.92 2.78 17.13
C HIS A 214 -21.35 1.45 17.63
N PHE A 215 -20.06 1.43 18.01
CA PHE A 215 -19.36 0.20 18.38
C PHE A 215 -19.72 -0.32 19.78
N VAL A 216 -19.87 0.56 20.77
CA VAL A 216 -20.20 0.14 22.15
C VAL A 216 -21.55 -0.57 22.24
N HIS A 217 -22.48 -0.25 21.32
CA HIS A 217 -23.80 -0.87 21.25
C HIS A 217 -23.92 -1.93 20.16
N ALA A 218 -22.87 -2.18 19.37
CA ALA A 218 -22.90 -3.14 18.29
C ALA A 218 -22.97 -4.58 18.83
N THR A 219 -23.88 -5.37 18.27
CA THR A 219 -23.92 -6.82 18.49
C THR A 219 -22.62 -7.44 18.01
N GLY A 220 -21.86 -8.03 18.92
CA GLY A 220 -20.55 -8.65 18.64
C GLY A 220 -19.33 -7.88 19.14
N PHE A 221 -19.46 -6.61 19.57
CA PHE A 221 -18.33 -5.88 20.15
C PHE A 221 -17.79 -6.55 21.42
N TYR A 222 -18.68 -7.07 22.27
CA TYR A 222 -18.28 -7.80 23.47
C TYR A 222 -17.46 -9.06 23.14
N ASP A 223 -17.93 -9.88 22.21
CA ASP A 223 -17.22 -11.10 21.80
C ASP A 223 -15.89 -10.78 21.12
N TRP A 224 -15.85 -9.71 20.31
CA TRP A 224 -14.64 -9.21 19.71
C TRP A 224 -13.64 -8.73 20.78
N ALA A 225 -14.10 -7.99 21.79
CA ALA A 225 -13.26 -7.49 22.88
C ALA A 225 -12.66 -8.63 23.71
N LEU A 226 -13.39 -9.73 23.93
CA LEU A 226 -12.88 -10.92 24.60
C LEU A 226 -11.79 -11.63 23.81
N LYS A 227 -11.92 -11.67 22.48
CA LYS A 227 -10.89 -12.24 21.58
C LYS A 227 -9.66 -11.34 21.45
N ASN A 228 -9.87 -10.03 21.53
CA ASN A 228 -8.86 -9.00 21.31
C ASN A 228 -8.67 -8.07 22.52
N PRO A 229 -8.30 -8.58 23.71
CA PRO A 229 -8.25 -7.78 24.94
C PRO A 229 -7.26 -6.62 24.84
N HIS A 230 -6.13 -6.83 24.17
CA HIS A 230 -5.12 -5.78 23.95
C HIS A 230 -5.63 -4.63 23.07
N LEU A 231 -6.38 -4.93 22.00
CA LEU A 231 -6.99 -3.91 21.14
C LEU A 231 -8.16 -3.22 21.83
N HIS A 232 -8.93 -3.94 22.65
CA HIS A 232 -9.99 -3.34 23.46
C HIS A 232 -9.45 -2.34 24.47
N VAL A 233 -8.35 -2.68 25.16
CA VAL A 233 -7.64 -1.73 26.05
C VAL A 233 -7.14 -0.53 25.25
N LEU A 234 -6.56 -0.73 24.07
CA LEU A 234 -6.09 0.36 23.20
C LEU A 234 -7.23 1.31 22.81
N ILE A 235 -8.39 0.78 22.41
CA ILE A 235 -9.59 1.56 22.10
C ILE A 235 -10.03 2.36 23.34
N THR A 236 -10.14 1.70 24.49
CA THR A 236 -10.56 2.34 25.75
C THR A 236 -9.62 3.48 26.13
N MET A 237 -8.30 3.26 26.05
CA MET A 237 -7.29 4.28 26.30
C MET A 237 -7.41 5.46 25.32
N ALA A 238 -7.73 5.20 24.06
CA ALA A 238 -7.90 6.23 23.05
C ALA A 238 -9.20 7.05 23.22
N MET A 239 -10.24 6.46 23.81
CA MET A 239 -11.50 7.15 24.15
C MET A 239 -11.35 8.09 25.36
N VAL A 240 -10.44 7.79 26.28
CA VAL A 240 -10.21 8.65 27.46
C VAL A 240 -9.41 9.88 27.04
N PRO A 241 -9.92 11.11 27.23
CA PRO A 241 -9.17 12.32 26.94
C PRO A 241 -7.88 12.34 27.77
N LYS A 242 -6.73 12.58 27.14
CA LYS A 242 -5.49 12.87 27.88
C LYS A 242 -5.73 14.11 28.74
N THR A 243 -5.95 13.91 30.03
CA THR A 243 -6.06 15.02 30.97
C THR A 243 -4.75 15.79 30.94
N LYS A 244 -4.81 17.09 30.66
CA LYS A 244 -3.64 17.96 30.86
C LYS A 244 -3.21 17.76 32.30
N THR A 245 -2.03 17.19 32.52
CA THR A 245 -1.40 17.13 33.83
C THR A 245 -1.32 18.56 34.35
N LYS A 246 -2.20 18.90 35.30
CA LYS A 246 -2.02 20.12 36.09
C LYS A 246 -0.74 19.89 36.87
N THR A 247 0.35 20.53 36.44
CA THR A 247 1.54 20.71 37.26
C THR A 247 1.09 21.44 38.52
N PHE A 248 1.03 20.74 39.64
CA PHE A 248 0.87 21.39 40.93
C PHE A 248 2.19 22.11 41.24
N PRO A 249 2.18 23.44 41.44
CA PRO A 249 3.35 24.12 41.95
C PRO A 249 3.51 23.70 43.42
N PHE A 250 4.65 23.09 43.72
CA PHE A 250 5.14 22.97 45.09
C PHE A 250 5.66 24.34 45.56
#